data_AF-A0A517ZBU8-F1
#
_entry.id   AF-A0A517ZBU8-F1
#
_cell.length_a   1.000
_cell.length_b   1.000
_cell.length_c   1.000
_cell.angle_alpha   90.00
_cell.angle_beta   90.00
_cell.angle_gamma   90.00
#
_symmetry.space_group_name_H-M   'P 1'
#
loop_
_entity.id
_entity.type
_entity.pdbx_description
1 polymer ?
#
loop_
_entity_poly.entity_id
_entity_poly.type
_entity_poly.pdbx_seq_one_letter_code
_entity_poly.pdbx_strand_id
1 'polypeptide(L)'
;MTQGFIGRPPDADAVRRDFDEFVTQLESTPSETVYVVFGFGWGNEIYEHDWLELALTGSELRTRVAEAEAAGLGRIGSDDLYVKLPALGVERQYCHEADVHVTAADPKHPYVEAERQRWLDRGWEISPCKDA
;
A
#
# COMPACT_ATOMS: atom_id res chain seq x y z
N MET A 1 6.19 -8.20 -17.67
CA MET A 1 5.30 -7.03 -17.63
C MET A 1 4.45 -7.21 -16.40
N THR A 2 4.66 -6.39 -15.37
CA THR A 2 3.82 -6.37 -14.17
C THR A 2 2.49 -5.75 -14.59
N GLN A 3 1.39 -6.48 -14.41
CA GLN A 3 0.05 -5.98 -14.72
C GLN A 3 -0.65 -5.63 -13.41
N GLY A 4 -1.52 -4.63 -13.44
CA GLY A 4 -2.13 -4.11 -12.22
C GLY A 4 -3.37 -3.27 -12.46
N PHE A 5 -3.92 -2.78 -11.37
CA PHE A 5 -5.04 -1.84 -11.39
C PHE A 5 -4.85 -0.75 -10.33
N ILE A 6 -5.50 0.38 -10.60
CA ILE A 6 -5.57 1.55 -9.73
C ILE A 6 -7.00 1.63 -9.21
N GLY A 7 -7.14 1.66 -7.89
CA GLY A 7 -8.39 1.98 -7.22
C GLY A 7 -8.43 3.45 -6.83
N ARG A 8 -9.41 4.17 -7.36
CA ARG A 8 -9.71 5.55 -6.94
C ARG A 8 -10.83 5.52 -5.91
N PRO A 9 -10.58 5.98 -4.68
CA PRO A 9 -11.57 5.97 -3.62
C PRO A 9 -12.68 6.99 -3.88
N PRO A 10 -13.87 6.79 -3.28
CA PRO A 10 -14.96 7.77 -3.31
C PRO A 10 -14.69 9.02 -2.47
N ASP A 11 -13.81 8.92 -1.47
CA ASP A 11 -13.41 10.00 -0.56
C ASP A 11 -12.02 9.77 0.04
N ALA A 12 -11.40 10.83 0.57
CA ALA A 12 -10.04 10.77 1.12
C ALA A 12 -9.92 9.82 2.33
N ASP A 13 -10.98 9.69 3.14
CA ASP A 13 -10.95 8.81 4.30
C ASP A 13 -10.96 7.32 3.90
N ALA A 14 -11.43 6.99 2.70
CA ALA A 14 -11.45 5.62 2.22
C ALA A 14 -10.05 5.02 2.03
N VAL A 15 -9.05 5.83 1.65
CA VAL A 15 -7.65 5.37 1.55
C VAL A 15 -7.14 4.93 2.91
N ARG A 16 -7.40 5.74 3.94
CA ARG A 16 -7.00 5.42 5.31
C ARG A 16 -7.71 4.17 5.81
N ARG A 17 -9.02 4.04 5.57
CA ARG A 17 -9.77 2.83 5.92
C ARG A 17 -9.21 1.59 5.24
N ASP A 18 -8.86 1.67 3.95
CA ASP A 18 -8.24 0.55 3.25
C ASP A 18 -6.86 0.19 3.84
N PHE A 19 -6.04 1.19 4.17
CA PHE A 19 -4.76 0.96 4.85
C PHE A 19 -4.93 0.27 6.20
N ASP A 20 -5.81 0.80 7.06
CA ASP A 20 -6.00 0.25 8.42
C ASP A 20 -6.48 -1.21 8.37
N GLU A 21 -7.39 -1.53 7.46
CA GLU A 21 -7.89 -2.89 7.25
C GLU A 21 -6.84 -3.82 6.64
N PHE A 22 -6.07 -3.34 5.66
CA PHE A 22 -4.97 -4.10 5.07
C PHE A 22 -3.94 -4.48 6.14
N VAL A 23 -3.57 -3.52 6.99
CA VAL A 23 -2.63 -3.79 8.09
C VAL A 23 -3.26 -4.75 9.11
N THR A 24 -4.56 -4.63 9.41
CA THR A 24 -5.27 -5.61 10.25
C THR A 24 -5.25 -7.02 9.66
N GLN A 25 -5.32 -7.16 8.33
CA GLN A 25 -5.17 -8.46 7.66
C GLN A 25 -3.76 -9.01 7.86
N LEU A 26 -2.71 -8.19 7.69
CA LEU A 26 -1.33 -8.61 7.97
C LEU A 26 -1.11 -9.00 9.44
N GLU A 27 -1.72 -8.28 10.37
CA GLU A 27 -1.67 -8.57 11.81
C GLU A 27 -2.33 -9.91 12.17
N SER A 28 -3.28 -10.39 11.35
CA SER A 28 -3.87 -11.73 11.51
C SER A 28 -2.89 -12.86 11.16
N THR A 29 -1.79 -12.54 10.47
CA THR A 29 -0.70 -13.44 10.10
C THR A 29 0.64 -12.88 10.63
N PRO A 30 0.89 -12.92 11.95
CA PRO A 30 1.99 -12.18 12.57
C PRO A 30 3.40 -12.62 12.18
N SER A 31 3.54 -13.79 11.54
CA SER A 31 4.82 -14.27 10.99
C SER A 31 5.09 -13.80 9.55
N GLU A 32 4.11 -13.18 8.89
CA GLU A 32 4.24 -12.69 7.53
C GLU A 32 5.05 -11.39 7.54
N THR A 33 6.15 -11.38 6.78
CA THR A 33 6.96 -10.18 6.56
C THR A 33 6.61 -9.57 5.21
N VAL A 34 6.32 -8.28 5.21
CA VAL A 34 6.20 -7.45 4.01
C VAL A 34 7.45 -6.58 3.85
N TYR A 35 7.73 -6.16 2.62
CA TYR A 35 8.80 -5.21 2.35
C TYR A 35 8.21 -3.85 2.03
N VAL A 36 8.68 -2.82 2.74
CA VAL A 36 8.06 -1.50 2.76
C VAL A 36 9.07 -0.44 2.36
N VAL A 37 8.67 0.44 1.46
CA VAL A 37 9.43 1.65 1.11
C VAL A 37 8.55 2.86 1.37
N PHE A 38 9.04 3.77 2.21
CA PHE A 38 8.45 5.07 2.46
C PHE A 38 8.91 6.03 1.34
N GLY A 39 8.09 6.17 0.29
CA GLY A 39 8.43 6.86 -0.95
C GLY A 39 8.37 8.39 -0.87
N PHE A 40 8.06 9.04 -2.00
CA PHE A 40 8.00 10.50 -2.12
C PHE A 40 7.13 11.12 -1.01
N GLY A 41 7.63 12.19 -0.40
CA GLY A 41 7.09 12.76 0.83
C GLY A 41 7.89 12.31 2.05
N TRP A 42 7.70 11.05 2.46
CA TRP A 42 8.33 10.44 3.63
C TRP A 42 9.86 10.30 3.52
N GLY A 43 10.33 9.86 2.35
CA GLY A 43 11.67 9.31 2.18
C GLY A 43 12.81 10.32 2.32
N ASN A 44 12.51 11.62 2.22
CA ASN A 44 13.49 12.70 2.40
C ASN A 44 13.89 12.89 3.86
N GLU A 45 13.01 12.53 4.79
CA GLU A 45 13.21 12.72 6.24
C GLU A 45 13.39 11.37 6.97
N ILE A 46 12.89 10.28 6.38
CA ILE A 46 13.02 8.93 6.96
C ILE A 46 14.38 8.29 6.70
N TYR A 47 15.01 8.57 5.55
CA TYR A 47 16.28 7.96 5.16
C TYR A 47 17.39 9.01 5.09
N GLU A 48 18.57 8.68 5.61
CA GLU A 48 19.72 9.62 5.59
C GLU A 48 20.32 9.78 4.18
N HIS A 49 20.23 8.77 3.31
CA HIS A 49 20.90 8.74 2.01
C HIS A 49 20.03 8.16 0.89
N ASP A 50 19.66 6.87 0.98
CA ASP A 50 18.90 6.14 -0.06
C ASP A 50 17.56 5.64 0.49
N TRP A 51 16.54 5.52 -0.35
CA TRP A 51 15.28 4.88 0.02
C TRP A 51 15.52 3.39 0.31
N LEU A 52 15.40 3.00 1.58
CA LEU A 52 15.65 1.62 2.01
C LEU A 52 14.36 0.81 2.08
N GLU A 53 14.42 -0.39 1.55
CA GLU A 53 13.38 -1.39 1.72
C GLU A 53 13.46 -2.00 3.13
N LEU A 54 12.39 -1.81 3.91
CA LEU A 54 12.29 -2.28 5.28
C LEU A 54 11.49 -3.58 5.32
N ALA A 55 12.04 -4.62 5.94
CA ALA A 55 11.31 -5.85 6.23
C ALA A 55 10.51 -5.66 7.53
N LEU A 56 9.18 -5.62 7.44
CA LEU A 56 8.28 -5.33 8.56
C LEU A 56 7.15 -6.37 8.65
N THR A 57 6.73 -6.70 9.86
CA THR A 57 5.43 -7.35 10.13
C THR A 57 4.28 -6.34 10.05
N GLY A 58 3.03 -6.81 10.06
CA GLY A 58 1.85 -5.92 10.07
C GLY A 58 1.86 -4.93 11.25
N SER A 59 2.20 -5.39 12.46
CA SER A 59 2.26 -4.54 13.66
C SER A 59 3.40 -3.51 13.59
N GLU A 60 4.56 -3.89 13.06
CA GLU A 60 5.69 -2.98 12.84
C GLU A 60 5.35 -1.93 11.77
N LEU A 61 4.68 -2.32 10.69
CA LEU A 61 4.18 -1.38 9.67
C LEU A 61 3.20 -0.37 10.28
N ARG A 62 2.22 -0.83 11.06
CA ARG A 62 1.28 0.07 11.76
C ARG A 62 2.03 1.09 12.62
N THR A 63 2.95 0.59 13.45
CA THR A 63 3.73 1.41 14.38
C THR A 63 4.55 2.44 13.63
N ARG A 64 5.27 2.01 12.60
CA ARG A 64 6.17 2.88 11.83
C ARG A 64 5.41 4.00 11.10
N VAL A 65 4.26 3.69 10.50
CA VAL A 65 3.41 4.70 9.86
C VAL A 65 2.87 5.69 10.90
N ALA A 66 2.37 5.20 12.04
CA ALA A 66 1.87 6.07 13.10
C ALA A 66 2.94 7.02 13.66
N GLU A 67 4.16 6.52 13.87
CA GLU A 67 5.30 7.34 14.31
C GLU A 67 5.68 8.41 13.27
N ALA A 68 5.73 8.04 11.99
CA ALA A 68 6.05 8.98 10.91
C ALA A 68 4.98 10.07 10.76
N GLU A 69 3.69 9.71 10.84
CA GLU A 69 2.57 10.65 10.81
C GLU A 69 2.58 11.58 12.04
N ALA A 70 2.85 11.05 13.24
CA ALA A 70 2.94 11.85 14.47
C ALA A 70 4.10 12.85 14.44
N ALA A 71 5.20 12.50 13.77
CA ALA A 71 6.34 13.38 13.54
C ALA A 71 6.13 14.37 12.37
N GLY A 72 5.01 14.28 11.64
CA GLY A 72 4.69 15.15 10.51
C GLY A 72 5.53 14.89 9.27
N LEU A 73 6.08 13.68 9.12
CA LEU A 73 6.98 13.32 8.01
C LEU A 73 6.24 12.87 6.74
N GLY A 74 4.95 12.58 6.86
CA GLY A 74 4.10 12.16 5.76
C GLY A 74 2.75 11.66 6.26
N ARG A 75 1.87 11.27 5.34
CA ARG A 75 0.53 10.77 5.63
C ARG A 75 0.00 9.79 4.57
N ILE A 76 -0.70 8.76 5.03
CA ILE A 76 -1.40 7.84 4.11
C ILE A 76 -2.41 8.61 3.25
N GLY A 77 -2.35 8.39 1.93
CA GLY A 77 -3.17 9.08 0.94
C GLY A 77 -2.70 10.49 0.61
N SER A 78 -1.52 10.90 1.07
CA SER A 78 -0.87 12.17 0.67
C SER A 78 0.59 11.98 0.28
N ASP A 79 1.21 10.87 0.66
CA ASP A 79 2.60 10.56 0.39
C ASP A 79 2.75 9.07 0.01
N ASP A 80 3.73 8.75 -0.84
CA ASP A 80 3.83 7.41 -1.44
C ASP A 80 4.29 6.36 -0.41
N LEU A 81 3.54 5.27 -0.26
CA LEU A 81 3.95 4.11 0.53
C LEU A 81 3.84 2.85 -0.31
N TYR A 82 4.97 2.17 -0.52
CA TYR A 82 5.03 0.90 -1.23
C TYR A 82 5.09 -0.25 -0.23
N VAL A 83 4.27 -1.28 -0.44
CA VAL A 83 4.21 -2.49 0.37
C VAL A 83 4.21 -3.71 -0.56
N LYS A 84 5.30 -4.47 -0.55
CA LYS A 84 5.44 -5.72 -1.30
C LYS A 84 5.06 -6.90 -0.42
N LEU A 85 4.28 -7.82 -0.99
CA LEU A 85 3.88 -9.11 -0.44
C LEU A 85 4.59 -10.22 -1.23
N PRO A 86 5.81 -10.63 -0.83
CA PRO A 86 6.64 -11.57 -1.59
C PRO A 86 5.97 -12.92 -1.83
N ALA A 87 5.29 -13.44 -0.80
CA ALA A 87 4.60 -14.72 -0.86
C ALA A 87 3.52 -14.74 -1.96
N LEU A 88 2.99 -13.57 -2.33
CA LEU A 88 1.95 -13.41 -3.33
C LEU A 88 2.48 -12.87 -4.67
N GLY A 89 3.72 -12.38 -4.72
CA GLY A 89 4.24 -11.66 -5.87
C GLY A 89 3.43 -10.40 -6.21
N VAL A 90 2.94 -9.70 -5.17
CA VAL A 90 2.09 -8.51 -5.27
C VAL A 90 2.80 -7.31 -4.64
N GLU A 91 2.61 -6.14 -5.22
CA GLU A 91 2.97 -4.85 -4.63
C GLU A 91 1.73 -3.97 -4.56
N ARG A 92 1.55 -3.33 -3.41
CA ARG A 92 0.56 -2.28 -3.20
C ARG A 92 1.28 -0.95 -3.02
N GLN A 93 0.82 0.08 -3.72
CA GLN A 93 1.26 1.46 -3.52
C GLN A 93 0.08 2.29 -3.06
N TYR A 94 0.18 2.90 -1.88
CA TYR A 94 -0.67 4.02 -1.50
C TYR A 94 -0.04 5.29 -2.09
N CYS A 95 -0.69 5.91 -3.06
CA CYS A 95 -0.13 7.02 -3.83
C CYS A 95 -0.40 8.36 -3.15
N HIS A 96 0.47 9.34 -3.40
CA HIS A 96 0.29 10.74 -3.00
C HIS A 96 -0.94 11.42 -3.63
N GLU A 97 -1.46 10.90 -4.74
CA GLU A 97 -2.72 11.36 -5.37
C GLU A 97 -3.98 10.78 -4.71
N ALA A 98 -3.84 10.10 -3.56
CA ALA A 98 -4.91 9.43 -2.83
C ALA A 98 -5.60 8.30 -3.59
N ASP A 99 -4.94 7.69 -4.57
CA ASP A 99 -5.34 6.40 -5.14
C ASP A 99 -4.42 5.26 -4.67
N VAL A 100 -4.84 4.03 -4.92
CA VAL A 100 -4.10 2.84 -4.50
C VAL A 100 -3.85 1.94 -5.70
N HIS A 101 -2.58 1.66 -5.96
CA HIS A 101 -2.17 0.77 -7.03
C HIS A 101 -1.95 -0.63 -6.48
N VAL A 102 -2.38 -1.64 -7.22
CA VAL A 102 -2.03 -3.04 -6.99
C VAL A 102 -1.40 -3.56 -8.26
N THR A 103 -0.14 -3.97 -8.17
CA THR A 103 0.58 -4.64 -9.26
C THR A 103 0.94 -6.05 -8.84
N ALA A 104 0.92 -6.98 -9.79
CA ALA A 104 1.20 -8.38 -9.50
C ALA A 104 1.96 -9.05 -10.65
N ALA A 105 2.77 -10.06 -10.30
CA ALA A 105 3.36 -10.95 -11.29
C ALA A 105 2.28 -11.78 -12.01
N ASP A 106 1.23 -12.18 -11.29
CA ASP A 106 0.03 -12.81 -11.83
C ASP A 106 -1.21 -11.94 -11.53
N PRO A 107 -1.76 -11.21 -12.52
CA PRO A 107 -2.92 -10.35 -12.32
C PRO A 107 -4.22 -11.13 -12.05
N LYS A 108 -4.25 -12.45 -12.29
CA LYS A 108 -5.39 -13.32 -12.01
C LYS A 108 -5.26 -14.03 -10.65
N HIS A 109 -4.23 -13.70 -9.87
CA HIS A 109 -4.04 -14.29 -8.56
C HIS A 109 -5.28 -14.03 -7.66
N PRO A 110 -5.77 -15.01 -6.89
CA PRO A 110 -7.02 -14.86 -6.12
C PRO A 110 -7.04 -13.65 -5.18
N TYR A 111 -5.89 -13.32 -4.58
CA TYR A 111 -5.76 -12.09 -3.78
C TYR A 111 -6.05 -10.83 -4.61
N VAL A 112 -5.48 -10.72 -5.81
CA VAL A 112 -5.60 -9.54 -6.69
C VAL A 112 -7.04 -9.34 -7.13
N GLU A 113 -7.74 -10.42 -7.48
CA GLU A 113 -9.17 -10.38 -7.82
C GLU A 113 -10.06 -10.06 -6.59
N ALA A 114 -9.72 -10.60 -5.42
CA ALA A 114 -10.44 -10.29 -4.18
C ALA A 114 -10.30 -8.81 -3.80
N GLU A 115 -9.10 -8.24 -3.93
CA GLU A 115 -8.85 -6.80 -3.72
C GLU A 115 -9.66 -5.95 -4.70
N ARG A 116 -9.66 -6.31 -5.98
CA ARG A 116 -10.45 -5.63 -7.01
C ARG A 116 -11.94 -5.63 -6.66
N GLN A 117 -12.48 -6.81 -6.33
CA GLN A 117 -13.90 -6.94 -6.00
C GLN A 117 -14.25 -6.17 -4.72
N ARG A 118 -13.41 -6.23 -3.69
CA ARG A 118 -13.62 -5.50 -2.44
C ARG A 118 -13.74 -4.00 -2.67
N TRP A 119 -12.90 -3.43 -3.53
CA TRP A 119 -12.94 -2.01 -3.85
C TRP A 119 -14.19 -1.64 -4.67
N LEU A 120 -14.59 -2.46 -5.63
CA LEU A 120 -15.84 -2.27 -6.37
C LEU A 120 -17.06 -2.29 -5.43
N ASP A 121 -17.12 -3.24 -4.49
CA ASP A 121 -18.20 -3.34 -3.50
C ASP A 121 -18.27 -2.11 -2.58
N ARG A 122 -17.16 -1.38 -2.45
CA ARG A 122 -17.06 -0.13 -1.68
C ARG A 122 -17.29 1.12 -2.51
N GLY A 123 -17.63 0.98 -3.79
CA GLY A 123 -17.87 2.09 -4.70
C GLY A 123 -16.61 2.79 -5.18
N TRP A 124 -15.46 2.14 -5.15
CA TRP A 124 -14.23 2.67 -5.75
C TRP A 124 -14.29 2.51 -7.27
N GLU A 125 -13.72 3.46 -7.99
CA GLU A 125 -13.50 3.33 -9.43
C GLU A 125 -12.22 2.56 -9.69
N ILE A 126 -12.28 1.57 -10.56
CA ILE A 126 -11.11 0.76 -10.93
C ILE A 126 -10.71 1.05 -12.37
N SER A 127 -9.43 1.34 -12.58
CA SER A 127 -8.83 1.43 -13.92
C SER A 127 -7.58 0.55 -14.02
N PRO A 128 -7.20 0.06 -15.21
CA PRO A 128 -5.91 -0.60 -15.37
C PRO A 128 -4.76 0.35 -15.03
N CYS A 129 -3.67 -0.17 -14.47
CA CYS A 129 -2.40 0.56 -14.46
C CYS A 129 -2.03 0.80 -15.93
N LYS A 130 -1.96 2.06 -16.37
CA LYS A 130 -1.38 2.35 -17.69
C LYS A 130 0.09 1.96 -17.61
N ASP A 131 0.55 1.16 -18.58
CA ASP A 131 1.96 0.86 -18.75
C ASP A 131 2.76 2.18 -18.66
N ALA A 132 3.75 2.22 -17.77
CA ALA A 132 4.71 3.31 -17.69
C ALA A 132 5.55 3.40 -18.96
#